data_AF-A0A7C6TZY9-F1
#
_entry.id   AF-A0A7C6TZY9-F1
#
_cell.length_a   1.000
_cell.length_b   1.000
_cell.length_c   1.000
_cell.angle_alpha   90.00
_cell.angle_beta   90.00
_cell.angle_gamma   90.00
#
_symmetry.space_group_name_H-M   'P 1'
#
loop_
_entity.id
_entity.type
_entity.pdbx_description
1 polymer ?
#
loop_
_entity_poly.entity_id
_entity_poly.type
_entity_poly.pdbx_seq_one_letter_code
_entity_poly.pdbx_strand_id
1 'polypeptide(L)' 'MKRAIRIYVLVTQFIFNMILGGILGALLGKHLDPEGTSEALFAGIGLIIGLLVSLILLWQFFTNERINSKSDEDNR' A
#
# COMPACT_ATOMS: atom_id res chain seq x y z
N MET A 1 -8.29 22.25 6.58
CA MET A 1 -8.37 20.99 7.36
C MET A 1 -8.41 19.71 6.51
N LYS A 2 -9.11 19.68 5.35
CA LYS A 2 -9.26 18.46 4.52
C LYS A 2 -7.93 17.81 4.06
N ARG A 3 -6.88 18.60 3.80
CA ARG A 3 -5.59 18.10 3.26
C ARG A 3 -4.76 17.31 4.29
N ALA A 4 -4.70 17.78 5.54
CA ALA A 4 -3.94 17.11 6.60
C ALA A 4 -4.55 15.75 6.98
N ILE A 5 -5.88 15.69 7.11
CA ILE A 5 -6.62 14.44 7.38
C ILE A 5 -6.40 13.43 6.25
N ARG A 6 -6.39 13.90 5.00
CA ARG A 6 -6.16 13.07 3.83
C ARG A 6 -4.75 12.49 3.76
N ILE A 7 -3.73 13.29 4.06
CA ILE A 7 -2.35 12.80 4.18
C ILE A 7 -2.24 11.78 5.31
N TYR A 8 -2.86 12.04 6.46
CA TYR A 8 -2.89 11.10 7.58
C TYR A 8 -3.48 9.76 7.15
N VAL A 9 -4.64 9.74 6.50
CA VAL A 9 -5.29 8.52 6.00
C VAL A 9 -4.39 7.78 5.01
N LEU A 10 -3.72 8.46 4.09
CA LEU A 10 -2.79 7.84 3.13
C LEU A 10 -1.60 7.18 3.82
N VAL A 11 -1.00 7.85 4.80
CA VAL A 11 0.14 7.32 5.55
C VAL A 11 -0.29 6.11 6.38
N THR A 12 -1.45 6.20 7.04
CA THR A 12 -2.01 5.07 7.79
C THR A 12 -2.32 3.89 6.86
N GLN A 13 -2.96 4.13 5.72
CA GLN A 13 -3.22 3.11 4.70
C GLN A 13 -1.92 2.46 4.20
N PHE A 14 -0.89 3.26 3.95
CA PHE A 14 0.43 2.77 3.52
C PHE A 14 1.02 1.79 4.54
N ILE A 15 1.03 2.17 5.82
CA ILE A 15 1.55 1.31 6.90
C ILE A 15 0.73 0.03 7.00
N PHE A 16 -0.60 0.12 6.96
CA PHE A 16 -1.46 -1.06 7.02
C PHE A 16 -1.29 -2.00 5.83
N ASN A 17 -1.20 -1.48 4.61
CA ASN A 17 -0.93 -2.31 3.43
C ASN A 17 0.42 -3.01 3.51
N MET A 18 1.44 -2.33 4.05
CA MET A 18 2.75 -2.93 4.21
C MET A 18 2.71 -4.07 5.24
N ILE A 19 2.11 -3.83 6.42
CA ILE A 19 1.93 -4.89 7.44
C ILE A 19 1.12 -6.05 6.88
N LEU A 20 0.01 -5.77 6.19
CA LEU A 20 -0.86 -6.79 5.60
C LEU A 20 -0.10 -7.61 4.54
N GLY A 21 0.70 -6.97 3.68
CA GLY A 21 1.55 -7.65 2.71
C GLY A 21 2.55 -8.59 3.38
N GLY A 22 3.18 -8.16 4.47
CA GLY A 22 4.09 -8.99 5.26
C GLY A 22 3.39 -10.20 5.89
N ILE A 23 2.20 -10.00 6.49
CA ILE A 23 1.40 -11.08 7.08
C ILE A 23 0.97 -12.08 6.00
N LEU A 24 0.47 -11.60 4.86
CA LEU A 24 0.07 -12.45 3.74
C LEU A 24 1.26 -13.23 3.17
N GLY A 25 2.42 -12.60 3.08
CA GLY A 25 3.67 -13.26 2.73
C GLY A 25 4.03 -14.38 3.71
N ALA A 26 4.01 -14.10 5.01
CA ALA A 26 4.27 -15.10 6.05
C ALA A 26 3.29 -16.28 5.98
N LEU A 27 1.99 -15.99 5.82
CA LEU A 27 0.95 -17.01 5.68
C LEU A 27 1.16 -17.90 4.45
N LEU A 28 1.54 -17.30 3.30
CA LEU A 28 1.89 -18.06 2.10
C LEU A 28 3.13 -18.93 2.32
N GLY A 29 4.15 -18.40 2.99
CA GLY A 29 5.36 -19.16 3.32
C GLY A 29 5.07 -20.37 4.19
N LYS A 30 4.25 -20.20 5.22
CA LYS A 30 3.81 -21.29 6.11
C LYS A 30 2.97 -22.35 5.40
N HIS A 31 2.22 -21.97 4.36
CA HIS A 31 1.40 -22.91 3.60
C HIS A 31 2.19 -23.70 2.56
N LEU A 32 3.24 -23.08 1.98
CA LEU A 32 4.09 -23.71 0.97
C LEU A 32 5.19 -24.58 1.58
N ASP A 33 5.72 -24.18 2.73
CA ASP A 33 6.84 -24.87 3.38
C ASP A 33 6.70 -24.82 4.91
N PRO A 34 5.88 -25.69 5.51
CA PRO A 34 5.50 -25.64 6.93
C PRO A 34 6.63 -26.03 7.89
N GLU A 35 7.71 -26.67 7.42
CA GLU A 35 8.86 -27.10 8.23
C GLU A 35 10.11 -26.24 7.99
N GLY A 36 10.13 -25.41 6.93
CA GLY A 36 11.27 -24.62 6.53
C GLY A 36 11.33 -23.22 7.16
N THR A 37 12.54 -22.66 7.26
CA THR A 37 12.81 -21.25 7.64
C THR A 37 12.26 -20.23 6.61
N SER A 38 11.57 -20.71 5.59
CA SER A 38 11.03 -20.00 4.45
C SER A 38 9.96 -18.96 4.83
N GLU A 39 9.30 -19.10 5.99
CA GLU A 39 8.27 -18.15 6.47
C GLU A 39 8.80 -16.70 6.51
N ALA A 40 9.99 -16.48 7.07
CA ALA A 40 10.59 -15.14 7.14
C ALA A 40 10.94 -14.59 5.75
N LEU A 41 11.32 -15.47 4.82
CA LEU A 41 11.69 -15.11 3.46
C LEU A 41 10.45 -14.67 2.67
N PHE A 42 9.35 -15.42 2.76
CA PHE A 42 8.08 -15.04 2.15
C PHE A 42 7.43 -13.83 2.83
N ALA A 43 7.59 -13.65 4.14
CA ALA A 43 7.18 -12.42 4.82
C ALA A 43 7.94 -11.20 4.28
N GLY A 44 9.25 -11.32 4.07
CA GLY A 44 10.08 -10.29 3.45
C GLY A 44 9.62 -9.95 2.03
N ILE A 45 9.34 -10.97 1.20
CA ILE A 45 8.79 -10.78 -0.14
C ILE A 45 7.42 -10.08 -0.07
N GLY A 46 6.55 -10.49 0.86
CA GLY A 46 5.25 -9.88 1.10
C GLY A 46 5.33 -8.40 1.49
N LEU A 47 6.32 -8.02 2.31
CA LEU A 47 6.59 -6.61 2.65
C LEU A 47 7.02 -5.80 1.42
N ILE A 48 7.90 -6.35 0.58
CA ILE A 48 8.35 -5.69 -0.66
C ILE A 48 7.17 -5.48 -1.62
N ILE A 49 6.34 -6.51 -1.81
CA ILE A 49 5.14 -6.42 -2.64
C ILE A 49 4.16 -5.40 -2.06
N GLY A 50 3.91 -5.44 -0.73
CA GLY A 50 3.05 -4.48 -0.04
C GLY A 50 3.53 -3.04 -0.19
N LEU A 51 4.84 -2.81 -0.16
CA LEU A 51 5.45 -1.51 -0.42
C LEU A 51 5.20 -1.05 -1.86
N LEU A 52 5.44 -1.91 -2.86
CA LEU A 52 5.24 -1.58 -4.27
C LEU A 52 3.77 -1.24 -4.58
N VAL A 53 2.83 -2.06 -4.10
CA VAL A 53 1.39 -1.80 -4.25
C VAL A 53 1.01 -0.47 -3.60
N SER A 54 1.53 -0.19 -2.41
CA SER A 54 1.24 1.06 -1.71
C SER A 54 1.80 2.27 -2.47
N LEU A 55 2.97 2.17 -3.10
CA LEU A 55 3.51 3.22 -3.97
C LEU A 55 2.63 3.48 -5.19
N ILE A 56 2.14 2.43 -5.85
CA ILE A 56 1.24 2.54 -7.00
C ILE A 56 -0.06 3.24 -6.60
N LEU A 57 -0.66 2.85 -5.48
CA LEU A 57 -1.89 3.47 -4.96
C LEU A 57 -1.67 4.94 -4.62
N LEU A 58 -0.53 5.28 -4.02
CA LEU A 58 -0.17 6.67 -3.70
C LEU A 58 -0.02 7.50 -4.99
N TRP A 59 0.62 6.94 -6.02
CA TRP A 59 0.76 7.60 -7.32
C TRP A 59 -0.57 7.79 -8.03
N GLN A 60 -1.44 6.78 -8.01
CA GLN A 60 -2.79 6.85 -8.55
C GLN A 60 -3.61 7.92 -7.81
N PHE A 61 -3.46 8.01 -6.49
CA PHE A 61 -4.11 9.03 -5.67
C PHE A 61 -3.72 10.45 -6.10
N PHE A 62 -2.42 10.74 -6.20
CA PHE A 62 -1.94 12.06 -6.62
C PHE A 62 -2.36 12.40 -8.05
N THR A 63 -2.33 11.41 -8.95
CA THR A 63 -2.78 11.58 -10.34
C THR A 63 -4.27 11.94 -10.38
N ASN A 64 -5.10 11.24 -9.60
CA ASN A 64 -6.54 11.48 -9.56
C ASN A 64 -6.89 12.84 -8.93
N GLU A 65 -6.15 13.27 -7.89
CA GLU A 65 -6.29 14.63 -7.34
C GLU A 65 -5.99 15.71 -8.38
N ARG A 66 -4.92 15.52 -9.16
CA ARG A 66 -4.50 16.49 -10.17
C ARG A 66 -5.56 16.67 -11.26
N ILE A 67 -6.20 15.57 -11.67
CA ILE A 67 -7.29 15.59 -12.67
C ILE A 67 -8.51 16.34 -12.10
N ASN A 68 -8.92 16.03 -10.87
CA ASN A 68 -10.06 16.71 -10.24
C ASN A 68 -9.83 18.22 -10.05
N SER A 69 -8.60 18.64 -9.75
CA SER A 69 -8.30 20.08 -9.62
C SER A 69 -8.43 20.86 -10.93
N LYS A 70 -8.17 20.20 -12.07
CA LYS A 70 -8.33 20.82 -13.40
C LYS A 70 -9.79 20.92 -13.84
N SER A 71 -10.63 19.93 -13.52
CA SER A 71 -12.06 19.98 -13.88
C SER A 71 -12.82 21.06 -13.11
N ASP A 72 -12.39 21.40 -11.90
CA ASP A 72 -12.99 22.48 -11.11
C ASP A 72 -12.61 23.87 -11.63
N GLU A 73 -11.46 24.03 -12.28
CA GLU A 73 -11.05 25.27 -12.96
C GLU A 73 -11.78 25.47 -14.29
N ASP A 74 -12.06 24.40 -15.03
CA ASP A 74 -12.73 24.46 -16.35
C ASP A 74 -14.25 24.67 -16.25
N ASN A 75 -14.84 24.44 -15.07
CA ASN A 75 -16.27 24.66 -14.77
C ASN A 75 -16.56 25.99 -14.07
N ARG A 76 -15.58 26.90 -13.99
CA ARG A 76 -15.73 28.26 -13.43
C ARG A 76 -15.56 29.33 -14.50
#